data_AF-A0A015N351-F1
#
_entry.id   AF-A0A015N351-F1
#
_cell.length_a   1.000
_cell.length_b   1.000
_cell.length_c   1.000
_cell.angle_alpha   90.00
_cell.angle_beta   90.00
_cell.angle_gamma   90.00
#
_symmetry.space_group_name_H-M   'P 1'
#
loop_
_entity.id
_entity.type
_entity.pdbx_description
1 polymer ?
#
loop_
_entity_poly.entity_id
_entity_poly.type
_entity_poly.pdbx_seq_one_letter_code
_entity_poly.pdbx_strand_id
1 'polypeptide(L)'
;MEIQELIYQLPFDDHMDVTEFLHIDDNLKGDESLTDEEIISIVKSKPTKVAEPETEESFEVIFTKEALDHLDNLVLFFEYLSDTSINPELLNVLKKLRC
;
A
#
# COMPACT_ATOMS: atom_id res chain seq x y z
N MET A 1 -12.58 16.11 15.01
CA MET A 1 -11.96 14.78 15.15
C MET A 1 -10.73 14.99 15.99
N GLU A 2 -10.69 14.34 17.15
CA GLU A 2 -9.61 14.47 18.13
C GLU A 2 -8.44 13.56 17.69
N ILE A 3 -7.19 13.97 17.94
CA ILE A 3 -6.01 13.19 17.50
C ILE A 3 -6.05 11.76 18.07
N GLN A 4 -6.57 11.60 19.29
CA GLN A 4 -6.75 10.30 19.92
C GLN A 4 -7.72 9.38 19.13
N GLU A 5 -8.76 9.93 18.50
CA GLU A 5 -9.70 9.16 17.66
C GLU A 5 -9.03 8.64 16.38
N LEU A 6 -8.02 9.36 15.88
CA LEU A 6 -7.21 8.91 14.74
C LEU A 6 -6.23 7.81 15.17
N ILE A 7 -5.62 7.93 16.36
CA ILE A 7 -4.70 6.92 16.90
C ILE A 7 -5.41 5.59 17.13
N TYR A 8 -6.65 5.59 17.64
CA TYR A 8 -7.43 4.36 17.83
C TYR A 8 -7.79 3.62 16.54
N GLN A 9 -7.65 4.24 15.38
CA GLN A 9 -7.87 3.58 14.08
C GLN A 9 -6.62 2.85 13.57
N LEU A 10 -5.48 3.04 14.22
CA LEU A 10 -4.24 2.37 13.83
C LEU A 10 -4.27 0.89 14.24
N PRO A 11 -3.64 0.00 13.47
CA PRO A 11 -3.64 -1.44 13.73
C PRO A 11 -2.61 -1.82 14.81
N PHE A 12 -2.64 -1.14 15.95
CA PHE A 12 -1.85 -1.51 17.12
C PHE A 12 -2.71 -2.36 18.05
N ASP A 13 -2.14 -3.47 18.52
CA ASP A 13 -2.83 -4.39 19.43
C ASP A 13 -3.07 -3.76 20.82
N ASP A 14 -2.20 -2.81 21.21
CA ASP A 14 -2.27 -2.09 22.48
C ASP A 14 -2.82 -0.67 22.30
N HIS A 15 -3.55 -0.21 23.32
CA HIS A 15 -4.07 1.15 23.36
C HIS A 15 -2.94 2.16 23.59
N MET A 16 -2.59 2.87 22.52
CA MET A 16 -1.57 3.91 22.52
C MET A 16 -2.18 5.30 22.75
N ASP A 17 -1.58 6.11 23.62
CA ASP A 17 -1.98 7.50 23.81
C ASP A 17 -1.19 8.48 22.91
N VAL A 18 -1.63 9.74 22.84
CA VAL A 18 -0.96 10.75 21.98
C VAL A 18 0.52 10.93 22.33
N THR A 19 0.88 10.89 23.60
CA THR A 19 2.27 11.10 24.05
C THR A 19 3.13 9.91 23.68
N GLU A 20 2.63 8.70 23.90
CA GLU A 20 3.31 7.47 23.51
C GLU A 20 3.48 7.39 21.99
N PHE A 21 2.45 7.76 21.22
CA PHE A 21 2.51 7.79 19.76
C PHE A 21 3.58 8.76 19.23
N LEU A 22 3.70 9.96 19.82
CA LEU A 22 4.71 10.94 19.42
C LEU A 22 6.14 10.52 19.75
N HIS A 23 6.30 9.60 20.69
CA HIS A 23 7.58 9.14 21.23
C HIS A 23 7.81 7.64 20.99
N ILE A 24 7.11 7.04 20.02
CA ILE A 24 7.20 5.61 19.72
C ILE A 24 8.63 5.19 19.37
N ASP A 25 9.37 6.07 18.72
CA ASP A 25 10.76 5.85 18.30
C ASP A 25 11.78 6.13 19.42
N ASP A 26 11.38 6.79 20.51
CA ASP A 26 12.32 7.12 21.61
C ASP A 26 12.78 5.86 22.36
N ASN A 27 11.96 4.81 22.32
CA ASN A 27 12.25 3.50 22.91
C ASN A 27 12.83 2.49 21.91
N LEU A 28 12.87 2.82 20.61
CA LEU A 28 13.70 2.11 19.64
C LEU A 28 15.16 2.38 20.01
N LYS A 29 15.69 1.56 20.92
CA LYS A 29 17.13 1.43 21.12
C LYS A 29 17.68 1.08 19.76
N GLY A 30 18.31 2.06 19.10
CA GLY A 30 18.87 1.93 17.76
C GLY A 30 19.43 0.53 17.58
N ASP A 31 18.73 -0.23 16.74
CA ASP A 31 18.74 -1.67 16.79
C ASP A 31 20.19 -2.18 16.77
N GLU A 32 20.48 -3.19 17.59
CA GLU A 32 21.49 -4.16 17.20
C GLU A 32 21.12 -4.58 15.78
N SER A 33 21.91 -4.12 14.80
CA SER A 33 21.68 -4.43 13.39
C SER A 33 21.52 -5.94 13.30
N LEU A 34 20.35 -6.40 12.85
CA LEU A 34 20.11 -7.82 12.64
C LEU A 34 21.28 -8.39 11.85
N THR A 35 21.91 -9.42 12.40
CA THR A 35 23.02 -10.09 11.72
C THR A 35 22.50 -10.80 10.48
N ASP A 36 23.36 -10.99 9.49
CA ASP A 36 23.01 -11.71 8.26
C ASP A 36 22.43 -13.10 8.58
N GLU A 37 22.90 -13.75 9.64
CA GLU A 37 22.41 -15.03 10.15
C GLU A 37 20.95 -14.98 10.64
N GLU A 38 20.57 -13.92 11.36
CA GLU A 38 19.21 -13.71 11.83
C GLU A 38 18.26 -13.43 10.66
N ILE A 39 18.70 -12.63 9.69
CA ILE A 39 17.95 -12.35 8.47
C ILE A 39 17.70 -13.64 7.69
N ILE A 40 18.73 -14.48 7.49
CA ILE A 40 18.62 -15.76 6.78
C ILE A 40 17.66 -16.72 7.51
N SER A 41 17.66 -16.73 8.84
CA SER A 41 16.77 -17.56 9.64
C SER A 41 15.30 -17.14 9.50
N ILE A 42 15.02 -15.82 9.51
CA ILE A 42 13.68 -15.28 9.29
C ILE A 42 13.18 -15.60 7.88
N VAL A 43 14.05 -15.50 6.86
CA VAL A 43 13.69 -15.81 5.47
C VAL A 43 13.39 -17.30 5.31
N LYS A 44 14.19 -18.18 5.93
CA LYS A 44 14.00 -19.64 5.84
C LYS A 44 12.83 -20.18 6.66
N SER A 45 12.48 -19.52 7.77
CA SER A 45 11.39 -19.96 8.66
C SER A 45 10.00 -19.62 8.13
N LYS A 46 9.89 -18.67 7.18
CA LYS A 46 8.65 -18.44 6.46
C LYS A 46 8.47 -19.57 5.44
N PRO A 47 7.36 -20.33 5.48
CA PRO A 47 7.09 -21.29 4.42
C PRO A 47 6.99 -20.49 3.12
N THR A 48 7.93 -20.72 2.21
CA THR A 48 7.89 -20.20 0.86
C THR A 48 6.60 -20.74 0.24
N LYS A 49 5.52 -19.95 0.26
CA LYS A 49 4.54 -20.04 -0.81
C LYS A 49 5.34 -19.67 -2.04
N VAL A 50 5.82 -20.69 -2.76
CA VAL A 50 6.39 -20.56 -4.08
C VAL A 50 5.33 -19.82 -4.88
N ALA A 51 5.51 -18.51 -5.04
CA ALA A 51 4.77 -17.77 -6.02
C ALA A 51 5.17 -18.38 -7.36
N GLU A 52 4.19 -18.94 -8.05
CA GLU A 52 4.33 -19.41 -9.42
C GLU A 52 4.97 -18.32 -10.29
N PRO A 53 5.72 -18.70 -11.33
CA PRO A 53 6.44 -17.74 -12.16
C PRO A 53 5.46 -16.67 -12.67
N GLU A 54 5.85 -15.40 -12.49
CA GLU A 54 5.14 -14.23 -12.98
C GLU A 54 4.90 -14.40 -14.49
N THR A 55 3.71 -14.88 -14.82
CA THR A 55 3.18 -14.94 -16.15
C THR A 55 2.39 -13.65 -16.32
N GLU A 56 2.89 -12.81 -17.23
CA GLU A 56 2.25 -11.60 -17.78
C GLU A 56 1.34 -10.85 -16.81
N GLU A 57 1.84 -9.77 -16.20
CA GLU A 57 1.09 -8.80 -15.36
C GLU A 57 -0.42 -8.96 -15.49
N SER A 58 -0.96 -9.88 -14.68
CA SER A 58 -2.40 -10.10 -14.63
C SER A 58 -2.90 -8.95 -13.80
N PHE A 59 -3.27 -7.86 -14.48
CA PHE A 59 -4.00 -6.79 -13.83
C PHE A 59 -5.25 -7.42 -13.23
N GLU A 60 -5.34 -7.41 -11.90
CA GLU A 60 -6.53 -7.85 -11.19
C GLU A 60 -7.66 -6.90 -11.60
N VAL A 61 -8.49 -7.38 -12.53
CA VAL A 61 -9.48 -6.54 -13.19
C VAL A 61 -10.52 -6.10 -12.15
N ILE A 62 -10.91 -4.83 -12.20
CA ILE A 62 -11.87 -4.28 -11.26
C ILE A 62 -13.28 -4.77 -11.66
N PHE A 63 -13.94 -5.53 -10.80
CA PHE A 63 -15.28 -6.08 -11.06
C PHE A 63 -16.39 -5.41 -10.25
N THR A 64 -16.07 -4.64 -9.21
CA THR A 64 -17.08 -4.00 -8.37
C THR A 64 -17.60 -2.73 -9.04
N LYS A 65 -18.93 -2.59 -9.10
CA LYS A 65 -19.59 -1.44 -9.75
C LYS A 65 -19.13 -0.09 -9.20
N GLU A 66 -18.96 0.00 -7.88
CA GLU A 66 -18.49 1.22 -7.21
C GLU A 66 -17.07 1.58 -7.63
N ALA A 67 -16.16 0.60 -7.70
CA ALA A 67 -14.79 0.86 -8.14
C ALA A 67 -14.71 1.16 -9.65
N LEU A 68 -15.60 0.61 -10.47
CA LEU A 68 -15.73 0.98 -11.88
C LEU A 68 -16.22 2.43 -12.04
N ASP A 69 -17.24 2.84 -11.27
CA ASP A 69 -17.72 4.23 -11.27
C ASP A 69 -16.60 5.20 -10.83
N HIS A 70 -15.78 4.83 -9.83
CA HIS A 70 -14.62 5.62 -9.42
C HIS A 70 -13.51 5.63 -10.48
N LEU A 71 -13.25 4.51 -11.17
CA LEU A 71 -12.30 4.42 -12.26
C LEU A 71 -12.71 5.31 -13.43
N ASP A 72 -13.99 5.32 -13.80
CA ASP A 72 -14.52 6.18 -14.87
C ASP A 72 -14.37 7.66 -14.51
N ASN A 73 -14.64 8.04 -13.26
CA ASN A 73 -14.40 9.41 -12.78
C ASN A 73 -12.91 9.79 -12.82
N LEU A 74 -12.01 8.86 -12.49
CA LEU A 74 -10.57 9.08 -12.53
C LEU A 74 -10.06 9.24 -13.96
N VAL A 75 -10.52 8.41 -14.89
CA VAL A 75 -10.21 8.52 -16.33
C VAL A 75 -10.68 9.88 -16.86
N LEU A 76 -11.90 10.29 -16.53
CA LEU A 76 -12.46 11.59 -16.93
C LEU A 76 -11.65 12.76 -16.38
N PHE A 77 -11.17 12.66 -15.14
CA PHE A 77 -10.30 13.67 -14.53
C PHE A 77 -8.99 13.84 -15.30
N PHE A 78 -8.35 12.74 -15.70
CA PHE A 78 -7.12 12.80 -16.51
C PHE A 78 -7.38 13.29 -17.94
N GLU A 79 -8.52 12.94 -18.55
CA GLU A 79 -8.89 13.45 -19.87
C GLU A 79 -9.20 14.95 -19.83
N TYR A 80 -9.79 15.47 -18.76
CA TYR A 80 -10.04 16.91 -18.60
C TYR A 80 -8.75 17.71 -18.34
N LEU A 81 -7.78 17.11 -17.65
CA LEU A 81 -6.49 17.71 -17.35
C LEU A 81 -5.49 17.65 -18.51
N SER A 82 -5.91 17.20 -19.71
CA SER A 82 -5.05 16.97 -20.88
C SER A 82 -4.29 18.20 -21.41
N ASP A 83 -4.57 19.40 -20.88
CA ASP A 83 -3.74 20.60 -21.10
C ASP A 83 -2.44 20.62 -20.27
N THR A 84 -2.29 19.67 -19.35
CA THR A 84 -1.09 19.46 -18.51
C THR A 84 -0.39 18.17 -18.94
N SER A 85 0.94 18.08 -18.78
CA SER A 85 1.76 16.94 -19.23
C SER A 85 1.48 15.65 -18.45
N ILE A 86 0.33 15.04 -18.67
CA ILE A 86 -0.02 13.74 -18.11
C ILE A 86 0.72 12.67 -18.90
N ASN A 87 1.29 11.69 -18.18
CA ASN A 87 1.95 10.55 -18.79
C ASN A 87 0.89 9.71 -19.55
N PRO A 88 0.98 9.60 -20.89
CA PRO A 88 0.01 8.83 -21.69
C PRO A 88 -0.01 7.33 -21.33
N GLU A 89 1.07 6.81 -20.75
CA GLU A 89 1.17 5.43 -20.29
C GLU A 89 0.24 5.15 -19.10
N LEU A 90 0.09 6.11 -18.18
CA LEU A 90 -0.81 6.00 -17.03
C LEU A 90 -2.27 5.90 -17.47
N LEU A 91 -2.69 6.71 -18.44
CA LEU A 91 -4.04 6.66 -19.00
C LEU A 91 -4.33 5.31 -19.68
N ASN A 92 -3.33 4.74 -20.35
CA ASN A 92 -3.44 3.42 -20.97
C ASN A 92 -3.61 2.31 -19.94
N VAL A 93 -2.88 2.37 -18.81
CA VAL A 93 -3.04 1.42 -17.70
C VAL A 93 -4.42 1.52 -17.06
N LEU A 94 -4.90 2.73 -16.78
CA LEU A 94 -6.25 2.94 -16.22
C LEU A 94 -7.35 2.39 -17.14
N LYS A 95 -7.21 2.56 -18.46
CA LYS A 95 -8.14 2.00 -19.45
C LYS A 95 -8.11 0.47 -19.51
N LYS A 96 -6.97 -0.15 -19.21
CA LYS A 96 -6.82 -1.62 -19.14
C LYS A 96 -7.38 -2.25 -17.87
N LEU A 97 -7.52 -1.49 -16.78
CA LEU A 97 -8.12 -1.95 -15.53
C LEU A 97 -9.64 -2.11 -15.60
N ARG A 98 -10.25 -1.56 -16.66
CA ARG A 98 -11.67 -1.73 -16.98
C ARG A 98 -11.88 -3.04 -17.73
N CYS A 99 -12.77 -3.90 -17.23
CA CYS A 99 -13.20 -5.12 -17.91
C CYS A 99 -14.12 -4.86 -19.10
#